data_AF-A0A1W1WYX0-F1
#
_entry.id   AF-A0A1W1WYX0-F1
#
_cell.length_a   1.000
_cell.length_b   1.000
_cell.length_c   1.000
_cell.angle_alpha   90.00
_cell.angle_beta   90.00
_cell.angle_gamma   90.00
#
_symmetry.space_group_name_H-M   'P 1'
#
loop_
_entity.id
_entity.type
_entity.pdbx_description
1 polymer ?
#
loop_
_entity_poly.entity_id
_entity_poly.type
_entity_poly.pdbx_seq_one_letter_code
_entity_poly.pdbx_strand_id
1 'polypeptide(L)'
;MILKLINKSISGTVIALCLVFMVGCSSNVTLKGSVDKSSNLKSKVNLQNDLLKSIKKAALQGKVINCDFPVYSTSIQHIQAEIGKSDKAASIPQIKNSKFYTYSKYNLVFGVKRDQVFEVRSFDNRLKQLPFSMVNKFLGHPEYNAVINGERIIGYTIIAENNGTKEKYKIKLEFVFSKPVKATSDPILNHYFVLDPRSTADDMANDPGIQW
;
A
#
# COMPACT_ATOMS: atom_id res chain seq x y z
N MET A 1 -1.45 5.87 -8.92
CA MET A 1 -2.54 6.31 -9.85
C MET A 1 -3.93 6.53 -9.24
N ILE A 2 -4.48 5.57 -8.49
CA ILE A 2 -5.91 5.54 -8.11
C ILE A 2 -6.31 6.75 -7.23
N LEU A 3 -5.41 7.25 -6.39
CA LEU A 3 -5.66 8.49 -5.64
C LEU A 3 -5.66 9.78 -6.49
N LYS A 4 -4.84 9.86 -7.55
CA LYS A 4 -4.91 10.97 -8.53
C LYS A 4 -6.27 11.00 -9.23
N LEU A 5 -6.86 9.82 -9.44
CA LEU A 5 -8.13 9.65 -10.13
C LEU A 5 -9.34 10.07 -9.30
N ILE A 6 -9.22 10.16 -7.97
CA ILE A 6 -10.32 10.52 -7.06
C ILE A 6 -10.58 12.05 -7.00
N ASN A 7 -9.61 12.91 -7.38
CA ASN A 7 -9.55 14.26 -6.82
C ASN A 7 -9.61 15.44 -7.81
N LYS A 8 -10.48 15.38 -8.84
CA LYS A 8 -10.85 16.58 -9.61
C LYS A 8 -12.04 17.31 -8.96
N SER A 9 -11.98 17.58 -7.66
CA SER A 9 -12.83 18.58 -7.01
C SER A 9 -12.29 18.92 -5.63
N ILE A 10 -12.47 20.19 -5.25
CA ILE A 10 -12.16 20.83 -3.96
C ILE A 10 -10.75 21.46 -3.88
N SER A 11 -10.70 22.65 -4.49
CA SER A 11 -9.78 23.74 -4.18
C SER A 11 -10.12 24.34 -2.80
N GLY A 12 -9.11 24.70 -2.02
CA GLY A 12 -9.29 25.30 -0.69
C GLY A 12 -7.98 25.80 -0.09
N THR A 13 -7.53 26.94 -0.58
CA THR A 13 -6.41 27.76 -0.09
C THR A 13 -6.61 28.14 1.38
N VAL A 14 -5.62 27.86 2.26
CA VAL A 14 -5.45 28.62 3.51
C VAL A 14 -3.96 28.85 3.77
N ILE A 15 -3.63 30.13 3.81
CA ILE A 15 -2.34 30.74 4.17
C ILE A 15 -2.33 30.98 5.69
N ALA A 16 -1.24 30.62 6.37
CA ALA A 16 -0.79 31.16 7.67
C ALA A 16 0.69 30.73 7.83
N LEU A 17 1.72 31.56 7.67
CA LEU A 17 2.12 32.87 8.25
C LEU A 17 2.59 32.79 9.72
N CYS A 18 3.92 32.93 9.87
CA CYS A 18 4.70 33.39 11.04
C CYS A 18 4.78 32.48 12.29
N LEU A 19 5.83 32.46 13.13
CA LEU A 19 7.18 33.04 13.17
C LEU A 19 7.94 32.31 14.32
N VAL A 20 9.26 32.47 14.32
CA VAL A 20 10.27 31.87 15.19
C VAL A 20 10.22 32.40 16.63
N PHE A 21 10.50 31.54 17.62
CA PHE A 21 11.15 31.95 18.88
C PHE A 21 12.25 30.96 19.27
N MET A 22 13.44 31.51 19.50
CA MET A 22 14.65 30.88 20.06
C MET A 22 14.68 31.02 21.60
N VAL A 23 15.67 30.33 22.20
CA VAL A 23 16.20 30.40 23.60
C VAL A 23 15.43 29.52 24.60
N GLY A 24 16.00 28.66 25.45
CA GLY A 24 17.38 28.29 25.81
C GLY A 24 17.41 27.92 27.32
N CYS A 25 18.01 26.77 27.71
CA CYS A 25 18.84 26.53 28.93
C CYS A 25 18.97 25.06 29.34
N SER A 26 20.15 24.74 29.86
CA SER A 26 20.72 23.46 30.26
C SER A 26 19.98 22.68 31.34
N SER A 27 20.15 21.36 31.33
CA SER A 27 20.20 20.52 32.54
C SER A 27 21.09 19.31 32.30
N ASN A 28 22.12 19.15 33.12
CA ASN A 28 22.93 17.94 33.21
C ASN A 28 22.08 16.86 33.89
N VAL A 29 21.76 15.79 33.15
CA VAL A 29 21.13 14.59 33.70
C VAL A 29 22.18 13.47 33.74
N THR A 30 22.49 13.04 34.96
CA THR A 30 23.24 11.84 35.28
C THR A 30 22.59 10.62 34.62
N LEU A 31 23.28 9.99 33.67
CA LEU A 31 22.83 8.75 33.04
C LEU A 31 23.15 7.54 33.93
N LYS A 32 22.12 7.00 34.58
CA LYS A 32 22.13 5.65 35.15
C LYS A 32 21.12 4.80 34.37
N GLY A 33 21.58 3.75 33.71
CA GLY A 33 20.75 2.68 33.12
C GLY A 33 20.70 2.64 31.58
N SER A 34 21.71 2.03 30.95
CA SER A 34 21.69 1.66 29.53
C SER A 34 21.84 0.14 29.40
N VAL A 35 20.74 -0.62 29.58
CA VAL A 35 20.71 -2.04 29.18
C VAL A 35 19.44 -2.44 28.38
N ASP A 36 18.31 -1.72 28.46
CA ASP A 36 17.05 -2.21 27.82
C ASP A 36 16.66 -1.60 26.45
N LYS A 37 17.39 -0.61 25.92
CA LYS A 37 17.01 0.06 24.66
C LYS A 37 17.48 -0.70 23.40
N SER A 38 18.60 -1.43 23.50
CA SER A 38 19.25 -2.09 22.36
C SER A 38 18.55 -3.39 21.95
N SER A 39 18.15 -4.21 22.92
CA SER A 39 17.41 -5.47 22.69
C SER A 39 16.03 -5.20 22.07
N ASN A 40 15.32 -4.20 22.58
CA ASN A 40 13.98 -3.84 22.11
C ASN A 40 14.02 -3.27 20.67
N LEU A 41 14.99 -2.39 20.37
CA LEU A 41 15.18 -1.85 19.01
C LEU A 41 15.53 -2.95 18.01
N LYS A 42 16.44 -3.87 18.36
CA LYS A 42 16.81 -5.01 17.51
C LYS A 42 15.61 -5.92 17.24
N SER A 43 14.79 -6.18 18.25
CA SER A 43 13.57 -6.99 18.10
C SER A 43 12.56 -6.33 17.15
N LYS A 44 12.36 -5.01 17.26
CA LYS A 44 11.45 -4.24 16.40
C LYS A 44 11.91 -4.24 14.95
N VAL A 45 13.21 -4.05 14.71
CA VAL A 45 13.81 -4.09 13.36
C VAL A 45 13.64 -5.49 12.76
N ASN A 46 13.81 -6.55 13.54
CA ASN A 46 13.58 -7.92 13.07
C ASN A 46 12.12 -8.14 12.65
N LEU A 47 11.15 -7.70 13.47
CA LEU A 47 9.73 -7.79 13.15
C LEU A 47 9.37 -7.03 11.87
N GLN A 48 9.90 -5.82 11.69
CA GLN A 48 9.70 -5.02 10.47
C GLN A 48 10.30 -5.71 9.23
N ASN A 49 11.51 -6.26 9.35
CA ASN A 49 12.15 -7.02 8.27
C ASN A 49 11.35 -8.26 7.90
N ASP A 50 10.85 -9.01 8.88
CA ASP A 50 10.10 -10.23 8.63
C ASP A 50 8.73 -9.93 8.01
N LEU A 51 8.10 -8.81 8.39
CA LEU A 51 6.91 -8.31 7.73
C LEU A 51 7.19 -7.94 6.26
N LEU A 52 8.28 -7.23 5.98
CA LEU A 52 8.68 -6.86 4.62
C LEU A 52 9.04 -8.07 3.74
N LYS A 53 9.73 -9.07 4.30
CA LYS A 53 9.96 -10.36 3.63
C LYS A 53 8.64 -11.05 3.29
N SER A 54 7.68 -11.02 4.21
CA SER A 54 6.35 -11.61 3.99
C SER A 54 5.58 -10.88 2.89
N ILE A 55 5.60 -9.54 2.87
CA ILE A 55 5.01 -8.72 1.80
C ILE A 55 5.63 -9.07 0.46
N LYS A 56 6.97 -9.09 0.37
CA LYS A 56 7.67 -9.44 -0.87
C LYS A 56 7.32 -10.86 -1.34
N LYS A 57 7.30 -11.84 -0.43
CA LYS A 57 6.94 -13.24 -0.73
C LYS A 57 5.51 -13.35 -1.25
N ALA A 58 4.55 -12.67 -0.62
CA ALA A 58 3.16 -12.65 -1.07
C ALA A 58 3.02 -11.97 -2.45
N ALA A 59 3.70 -10.85 -2.66
CA ALA A 59 3.66 -10.12 -3.92
C ALA A 59 4.22 -10.94 -5.09
N LEU A 60 5.27 -11.75 -4.88
CA LEU A 60 5.80 -12.69 -5.88
C LEU A 60 4.77 -13.76 -6.31
N GLN A 61 3.67 -13.91 -5.57
CA GLN A 61 2.57 -14.82 -5.89
C GLN A 61 1.31 -14.07 -6.33
N GLY A 62 1.39 -12.75 -6.55
CA GLY A 62 0.22 -11.91 -6.86
C GLY A 62 -0.71 -11.66 -5.67
N LYS A 63 -0.23 -11.83 -4.43
CA LYS A 63 -1.03 -11.76 -3.19
C LYS A 63 -0.58 -10.63 -2.24
N VAL A 64 -1.34 -10.45 -1.16
CA VAL A 64 -0.98 -9.66 0.03
C VAL A 64 -0.88 -10.54 1.29
N ILE A 65 -0.23 -10.07 2.37
CA ILE A 65 0.15 -10.84 3.58
C ILE A 65 -1.00 -11.40 4.44
N ASN A 66 -2.24 -11.07 4.11
CA ASN A 66 -3.46 -11.49 4.81
C ASN A 66 -4.53 -11.98 3.83
N CYS A 67 -4.12 -12.40 2.63
CA CYS A 67 -5.04 -12.83 1.58
C CYS A 67 -4.43 -13.95 0.75
N ASP A 68 -5.17 -15.05 0.58
CA ASP A 68 -4.75 -16.16 -0.27
C ASP A 68 -5.22 -16.07 -1.72
N PHE A 69 -6.01 -15.05 -2.05
CA PHE A 69 -6.53 -14.82 -3.38
C PHE A 69 -5.55 -13.97 -4.21
N PRO A 70 -4.87 -14.54 -5.22
CA PRO A 70 -3.99 -13.76 -6.08
C PRO A 70 -4.78 -12.90 -7.08
N VAL A 71 -4.19 -11.79 -7.53
CA VAL A 71 -4.63 -11.10 -8.75
C VAL A 71 -4.49 -12.04 -9.97
N TYR A 72 -5.01 -11.62 -11.12
CA TYR A 72 -4.93 -12.34 -12.41
C TYR A 72 -5.77 -13.62 -12.53
N SER A 73 -5.85 -14.44 -11.48
CA SER A 73 -6.48 -15.77 -11.54
C SER A 73 -7.71 -15.95 -10.63
N THR A 74 -8.00 -14.99 -9.75
CA THR A 74 -9.15 -15.08 -8.85
C THR A 74 -10.37 -14.37 -9.39
N SER A 75 -11.54 -15.02 -9.39
CA SER A 75 -12.83 -14.36 -9.65
C SER A 75 -13.49 -13.89 -8.35
N ILE A 76 -14.35 -12.86 -8.44
CA ILE A 76 -15.13 -12.39 -7.30
C ILE A 76 -16.10 -13.46 -6.77
N GLN A 77 -16.63 -14.32 -7.64
CA GLN A 77 -17.51 -15.42 -7.25
C GLN A 77 -16.78 -16.43 -6.36
N HIS A 78 -15.53 -16.76 -6.69
CA HIS A 78 -14.73 -17.65 -5.86
C HIS A 78 -14.48 -17.06 -4.46
N ILE A 79 -14.12 -15.77 -4.38
CA ILE A 79 -13.96 -15.08 -3.09
C ILE A 79 -15.26 -15.14 -2.29
N GLN A 80 -16.40 -14.87 -2.93
CA GLN A 80 -17.69 -14.88 -2.25
C GLN A 80 -18.11 -16.25 -1.74
N ALA A 81 -17.76 -17.32 -2.46
CA ALA A 81 -17.99 -18.69 -2.02
C ALA A 81 -17.16 -19.04 -0.78
N GLU A 82 -15.90 -18.60 -0.73
CA GLU A 82 -14.96 -18.94 0.35
C GLU A 82 -15.15 -18.08 1.61
N ILE A 83 -15.34 -16.76 1.46
CA ILE A 83 -15.34 -15.81 2.59
C ILE A 83 -16.62 -14.97 2.69
N GLY A 84 -17.66 -15.29 1.93
CA GLY A 84 -18.95 -14.62 1.95
C GLY A 84 -18.99 -13.31 1.16
N LYS A 85 -20.08 -12.55 1.27
CA LYS A 85 -20.24 -11.28 0.56
C LYS A 85 -19.49 -10.14 1.25
N SER A 86 -19.00 -9.19 0.46
CA SER A 86 -18.43 -7.92 0.93
C SER A 86 -19.45 -7.09 1.72
N ASP A 87 -19.00 -6.35 2.73
CA ASP A 87 -19.84 -5.38 3.45
C ASP A 87 -20.07 -4.09 2.67
N LYS A 88 -19.15 -3.71 1.77
CA LYS A 88 -19.32 -2.53 0.91
C LYS A 88 -18.85 -2.83 -0.51
N ALA A 89 -19.47 -2.17 -1.48
CA ALA A 89 -19.03 -2.23 -2.85
C ALA A 89 -19.24 -0.89 -3.55
N ALA A 90 -18.22 -0.35 -4.20
CA ALA A 90 -18.28 0.95 -4.87
C ALA A 90 -17.59 0.91 -6.25
N SER A 91 -18.16 1.60 -7.23
CA SER A 91 -17.51 1.79 -8.53
C SER A 91 -16.63 3.04 -8.51
N ILE A 92 -15.50 2.97 -9.20
CA ILE A 92 -14.60 4.12 -9.40
C ILE A 92 -14.72 4.53 -10.87
N PRO A 93 -15.25 5.73 -11.20
CA PRO A 93 -15.56 6.13 -12.58
C PRO A 93 -14.38 6.04 -13.54
N GLN A 94 -13.16 6.16 -13.04
CA GLN A 94 -11.93 6.22 -13.83
C GLN A 94 -11.44 4.84 -14.27
N ILE A 95 -11.97 3.75 -13.70
CA ILE A 95 -11.72 2.39 -14.18
C ILE A 95 -13.07 1.84 -14.64
N LYS A 96 -13.34 1.97 -15.94
CA LYS A 96 -14.62 1.56 -16.53
C LYS A 96 -14.93 0.09 -16.21
N ASN A 97 -16.20 -0.19 -15.92
CA ASN A 97 -16.71 -1.53 -15.62
C ASN A 97 -15.99 -2.21 -14.45
N SER A 98 -15.54 -1.42 -13.49
CA SER A 98 -14.92 -1.92 -12.26
C SER A 98 -15.75 -1.65 -11.02
N LYS A 99 -15.52 -2.48 -10.00
CA LYS A 99 -16.05 -2.32 -8.66
C LYS A 99 -14.99 -2.72 -7.63
N PHE A 100 -14.96 -1.99 -6.54
CA PHE A 100 -14.13 -2.28 -5.38
C PHE A 100 -15.01 -2.86 -4.29
N TYR A 101 -14.70 -4.09 -3.88
CA TYR A 101 -15.41 -4.83 -2.84
C TYR A 101 -14.61 -4.79 -1.54
N THR A 102 -15.19 -4.24 -0.48
CA THR A 102 -14.55 -4.12 0.84
C THR A 102 -15.01 -5.26 1.74
N TYR A 103 -14.04 -5.92 2.35
CA TYR A 103 -14.17 -6.99 3.32
C TYR A 103 -13.54 -6.54 4.63
N SER A 104 -14.25 -5.68 5.35
CA SER A 104 -13.79 -5.00 6.57
C SER A 104 -13.31 -6.00 7.64
N LYS A 105 -14.00 -7.15 7.78
CA LYS A 105 -13.60 -8.25 8.68
C LYS A 105 -12.18 -8.76 8.41
N TYR A 106 -11.74 -8.74 7.16
CA TYR A 106 -10.45 -9.27 6.72
C TYR A 106 -9.40 -8.18 6.48
N ASN A 107 -9.76 -6.90 6.63
CA ASN A 107 -8.93 -5.76 6.26
C ASN A 107 -8.48 -5.82 4.79
N LEU A 108 -9.41 -6.16 3.88
CA LEU A 108 -9.14 -6.35 2.46
C LEU A 108 -10.09 -5.53 1.58
N VAL A 109 -9.56 -5.09 0.45
CA VAL A 109 -10.35 -4.56 -0.67
C VAL A 109 -9.90 -5.26 -1.95
N PHE A 110 -10.88 -5.67 -2.76
CA PHE A 110 -10.64 -6.26 -4.08
C PHE A 110 -11.15 -5.33 -5.18
N GLY A 111 -10.25 -4.90 -6.07
CA GLY A 111 -10.61 -4.27 -7.33
C GLY A 111 -10.96 -5.34 -8.35
N VAL A 112 -12.16 -5.29 -8.90
CA VAL A 112 -12.71 -6.29 -9.83
C VAL A 112 -13.18 -5.61 -11.10
N LYS A 113 -12.84 -6.16 -12.27
CA LYS A 113 -13.32 -5.72 -13.59
C LYS A 113 -13.82 -6.96 -14.33
N ARG A 114 -15.07 -6.92 -14.83
CA ARG A 114 -15.72 -8.07 -15.51
C ARG A 114 -15.49 -9.39 -14.74
N ASP A 115 -15.77 -9.37 -13.44
CA ASP A 115 -15.62 -10.47 -12.46
C ASP A 115 -14.20 -10.93 -12.09
N GLN A 116 -13.19 -10.49 -12.83
CA GLN A 116 -11.79 -10.81 -12.55
C GLN A 116 -11.18 -9.82 -11.55
N VAL A 117 -10.51 -10.35 -10.51
CA VAL A 117 -9.73 -9.53 -9.58
C VAL A 117 -8.48 -9.01 -10.30
N PHE A 118 -8.37 -7.68 -10.38
CA PHE A 118 -7.19 -6.98 -10.89
C PHE A 118 -6.37 -6.34 -9.77
N GLU A 119 -6.94 -6.09 -8.59
CA GLU A 119 -6.24 -5.50 -7.45
C GLU A 119 -6.62 -6.19 -6.15
N VAL A 120 -5.63 -6.47 -5.31
CA VAL A 120 -5.82 -6.90 -3.91
C VAL A 120 -5.09 -5.92 -3.00
N ARG A 121 -5.84 -5.28 -2.11
CA ARG A 121 -5.36 -4.24 -1.20
C ARG A 121 -5.51 -4.68 0.25
N SER A 122 -4.45 -4.49 1.03
CA SER A 122 -4.41 -4.83 2.45
C SER A 122 -4.35 -3.60 3.34
N PHE A 123 -5.20 -3.58 4.37
CA PHE A 123 -5.18 -2.63 5.48
C PHE A 123 -4.75 -3.31 6.79
N ASP A 124 -3.95 -4.39 6.71
CA ASP A 124 -3.50 -5.13 7.89
C ASP A 124 -2.85 -4.19 8.93
N ASN A 125 -3.27 -4.27 10.19
CA ASN A 125 -2.80 -3.37 11.23
C ASN A 125 -1.28 -3.44 11.48
N ARG A 126 -0.63 -4.57 11.13
CA ARG A 126 0.83 -4.72 11.24
C ARG A 126 1.58 -3.74 10.33
N LEU A 127 0.95 -3.24 9.26
CA LEU A 127 1.54 -2.26 8.34
C LEU A 127 1.93 -0.96 9.04
N LYS A 128 1.24 -0.60 10.14
CA LYS A 128 1.57 0.58 10.97
C LYS A 128 2.96 0.52 11.61
N GLN A 129 3.63 -0.63 11.55
CA GLN A 129 5.01 -0.80 12.00
C GLN A 129 6.03 -0.39 10.94
N LEU A 130 5.63 -0.14 9.68
CA LEU A 130 6.51 0.10 8.55
C LEU A 130 6.59 1.59 8.21
N PRO A 131 7.65 2.30 8.62
CA PRO A 131 7.90 3.66 8.15
C PRO A 131 8.48 3.65 6.73
N PHE A 132 8.29 4.74 5.98
CA PHE A 132 8.76 4.86 4.60
C PHE A 132 10.26 4.61 4.45
N SER A 133 11.11 5.15 5.34
CA SER A 133 12.55 4.94 5.25
C SER A 133 12.93 3.45 5.29
N MET A 134 12.21 2.65 6.07
CA MET A 134 12.46 1.21 6.20
C MET A 134 12.07 0.45 4.93
N VAL A 135 10.89 0.77 4.37
CA VAL A 135 10.43 0.17 3.10
C VAL A 135 11.39 0.51 1.97
N ASN A 136 11.77 1.79 1.84
CA ASN A 136 12.68 2.27 0.81
C ASN A 136 14.09 1.66 0.95
N LYS A 137 14.58 1.49 2.19
CA LYS A 137 15.86 0.81 2.44
C LYS A 137 15.83 -0.67 2.06
N PHE A 138 14.72 -1.36 2.33
CA PHE A 138 14.62 -2.81 2.12
C PHE A 138 14.36 -3.18 0.65
N LEU A 139 13.45 -2.45 -0.02
CA LEU A 139 13.06 -2.73 -1.40
C LEU A 139 13.93 -2.00 -2.44
N GLY A 140 14.69 -0.99 -2.00
CA GLY A 140 15.50 -0.16 -2.89
C GLY A 140 14.68 0.93 -3.57
N HIS A 141 15.24 1.48 -4.65
CA HIS A 141 14.68 2.61 -5.38
C HIS A 141 13.35 2.21 -6.06
N PRO A 142 12.24 2.93 -5.80
CA PRO A 142 10.96 2.66 -6.45
C PRO A 142 10.91 3.23 -7.87
N GLU A 143 10.21 2.54 -8.77
CA GLU A 143 9.95 3.00 -10.15
C GLU A 143 8.94 4.15 -10.19
N TYR A 144 8.04 4.19 -9.20
CA TYR A 144 7.07 5.26 -9.02
C TYR A 144 7.25 5.88 -7.64
N ASN A 145 7.26 7.22 -7.58
CA ASN A 145 7.30 7.96 -6.33
C ASN A 145 6.57 9.28 -6.49
N ALA A 146 5.49 9.47 -5.75
CA ALA A 146 4.66 10.67 -5.82
C ALA A 146 4.15 11.06 -4.43
N VAL A 147 3.82 12.34 -4.28
CA VAL A 147 3.03 12.84 -3.15
C VAL A 147 1.70 13.34 -3.69
N ILE A 148 0.59 12.79 -3.20
CA ILE A 148 -0.77 13.12 -3.63
C ILE A 148 -1.58 13.37 -2.37
N ASN A 149 -2.21 14.54 -2.25
CA ASN A 149 -2.98 14.95 -1.07
C ASN A 149 -2.19 14.85 0.26
N GLY A 150 -0.87 14.99 0.20
CA GLY A 150 0.02 14.85 1.35
C GLY A 150 0.39 13.40 1.72
N GLU A 151 -0.22 12.40 1.07
CA GLU A 151 0.19 11.00 1.18
C GLU A 151 1.35 10.72 0.22
N ARG A 152 2.31 9.91 0.68
CA ARG A 152 3.41 9.47 -0.17
C ARG A 152 3.06 8.10 -0.76
N ILE A 153 3.28 7.94 -2.05
CA ILE A 153 2.99 6.73 -2.77
C ILE A 153 4.27 6.29 -3.48
N ILE A 154 4.67 5.04 -3.27
CA ILE A 154 5.77 4.43 -4.03
C ILE A 154 5.34 3.12 -4.67
N GLY A 155 5.87 2.84 -5.85
CA GLY A 155 5.52 1.66 -6.63
C GLY A 155 6.74 0.95 -7.22
N TYR A 156 6.60 -0.38 -7.36
CA TYR A 156 7.60 -1.28 -7.92
C TYR A 156 6.94 -2.21 -8.94
N THR A 157 7.60 -2.51 -10.05
CA THR A 157 7.17 -3.61 -10.93
C THR A 157 7.81 -4.91 -10.43
N ILE A 158 6.98 -5.94 -10.25
CA ILE A 158 7.43 -7.26 -9.79
C ILE A 158 7.05 -8.31 -10.82
N ILE A 159 7.93 -9.28 -11.04
CA ILE A 159 7.60 -10.51 -11.77
C ILE A 159 7.01 -11.50 -10.78
N ALA A 160 5.69 -11.67 -10.81
CA ALA A 160 4.98 -12.67 -10.04
C ALA A 160 4.93 -14.00 -10.81
N GLU A 161 4.80 -15.11 -10.09
CA GLU A 161 4.59 -16.44 -10.65
C GLU A 161 3.23 -16.98 -10.18
N ASN A 162 2.42 -17.49 -11.12
CA ASN A 162 1.21 -18.22 -10.78
C ASN A 162 1.60 -19.61 -10.26
N ASN A 163 1.26 -19.91 -9.00
CA ASN A 163 1.63 -21.17 -8.36
C ASN A 163 1.00 -22.41 -9.00
N GLY A 164 -0.10 -22.28 -9.77
CA GLY A 164 -0.75 -23.38 -10.48
C GLY A 164 -0.19 -23.61 -11.88
N THR A 165 0.08 -22.54 -12.64
CA THR A 165 0.47 -22.64 -14.06
C THR A 165 1.96 -22.42 -14.32
N LYS A 166 2.73 -21.93 -13.32
CA LYS A 166 4.12 -21.48 -13.47
C LYS A 166 4.32 -20.32 -14.44
N GLU A 167 3.25 -19.70 -14.88
CA GLU A 167 3.28 -18.50 -15.70
C GLU A 167 3.85 -17.32 -14.90
N LYS A 168 4.78 -16.59 -15.52
CA LYS A 168 5.35 -15.37 -14.95
C LYS A 168 4.70 -14.15 -15.59
N TYR A 169 4.34 -13.18 -14.77
CA TYR A 169 3.69 -11.97 -15.23
C TYR A 169 4.09 -10.75 -14.41
N LYS A 170 4.01 -9.57 -15.04
CA LYS A 170 4.33 -8.29 -14.40
C LYS A 170 3.12 -7.81 -13.60
N ILE A 171 3.35 -7.47 -12.34
CA ILE A 171 2.39 -6.78 -11.47
C ILE A 171 2.99 -5.47 -10.94
N LYS A 172 2.12 -4.61 -10.41
CA LYS A 172 2.51 -3.44 -9.62
C LYS A 172 2.36 -3.74 -8.14
N LEU A 173 3.39 -3.46 -7.36
CA LEU A 173 3.35 -3.41 -5.90
C LEU A 173 3.44 -1.95 -5.47
N GLU A 174 2.35 -1.41 -4.93
CA GLU A 174 2.26 0.00 -4.52
C GLU A 174 2.00 0.11 -3.02
N PHE A 175 2.73 1.04 -2.38
CA PHE A 175 2.65 1.34 -0.96
C PHE A 175 2.15 2.77 -0.79
N VAL A 176 1.13 2.96 0.05
CA VAL A 176 0.55 4.27 0.36
C VAL A 176 0.83 4.60 1.82
N PHE A 177 1.66 5.61 2.03
CA PHE A 177 2.02 6.11 3.34
C PHE A 177 1.16 7.32 3.69
N SER A 178 0.61 7.31 4.91
CA SER A 178 -0.21 8.40 5.41
C SER A 178 0.59 9.71 5.47
N LYS A 179 -0.12 10.83 5.42
CA LYS A 179 0.46 12.14 5.63
C LYS A 179 1.28 12.18 6.93
N PRO A 180 2.53 12.70 6.90
CA PRO A 180 3.34 12.84 8.10
C PRO A 180 2.61 13.65 9.18
N VAL A 181 2.67 13.20 10.44
CA VAL A 181 2.09 13.91 11.59
C VAL A 181 2.79 15.26 11.81
N LYS A 182 4.10 15.32 11.55
CA LYS A 182 4.91 16.55 11.48
C LYS A 182 5.71 16.53 10.19
N ALA A 183 6.10 17.70 9.67
CA ALA A 183 6.84 17.81 8.41
C ALA A 183 8.13 16.96 8.36
N THR A 184 8.76 16.71 9.51
CA THR A 184 9.99 15.92 9.65
C THR A 184 9.76 14.45 10.02
N SER A 185 8.51 14.04 10.24
CA SER A 185 8.20 12.66 10.63
C SER A 185 8.28 11.72 9.43
N ASP A 186 8.85 10.54 9.65
CA ASP A 186 8.83 9.47 8.66
C ASP A 186 7.40 8.92 8.52
N PRO A 187 6.75 9.04 7.36
CA PRO A 187 5.37 8.64 7.21
C PRO A 187 5.22 7.12 7.34
N ILE A 188 4.12 6.71 7.96
CA ILE A 188 3.83 5.30 8.27
C ILE A 188 2.94 4.71 7.17
N LEU A 189 3.20 3.46 6.83
CA LEU A 189 2.41 2.73 5.82
C LEU A 189 0.96 2.59 6.28
N ASN A 190 0.04 3.07 5.46
CA ASN A 190 -1.40 2.97 5.68
C ASN A 190 -1.94 1.64 5.13
N HIS A 191 -1.66 1.41 3.85
CA HIS A 191 -2.05 0.23 3.12
C HIS A 191 -1.08 0.01 1.97
N TYR A 192 -1.15 -1.18 1.38
CA TYR A 192 -0.44 -1.49 0.15
C TYR A 192 -1.31 -2.42 -0.70
N PHE A 193 -1.00 -2.51 -1.98
CA PHE A 193 -1.72 -3.39 -2.88
C PHE A 193 -0.82 -3.99 -3.93
N VAL A 194 -1.28 -5.12 -4.45
CA VAL A 194 -0.79 -5.72 -5.69
C VAL A 194 -1.84 -5.53 -6.78
N LEU A 195 -1.39 -5.18 -7.98
CA LEU A 195 -2.26 -4.90 -9.11
C LEU A 195 -1.74 -5.57 -10.38
N ASP A 196 -2.62 -6.27 -11.09
CA ASP A 196 -2.36 -6.73 -12.46
C ASP A 196 -2.80 -5.64 -13.46
N PRO A 197 -1.86 -4.93 -14.09
CA PRO A 197 -2.20 -3.85 -15.02
C PRO A 197 -2.93 -4.36 -16.27
N ARG A 198 -2.68 -5.61 -16.69
CA ARG A 198 -3.28 -6.20 -17.90
C ARG A 198 -4.80 -6.31 -17.75
N SER A 199 -5.26 -6.70 -16.56
CA SER A 199 -6.68 -6.82 -16.25
C SER A 199 -7.41 -5.47 -16.19
N THR A 200 -6.69 -4.35 -16.20
CA THR A 200 -7.28 -3.01 -16.21
C THR A 200 -7.42 -2.40 -17.60
N ALA A 201 -6.67 -2.90 -18.59
CA ALA A 201 -6.69 -2.40 -19.97
C ALA A 201 -8.04 -2.64 -20.66
N ASP A 202 -8.34 -1.82 -21.67
CA ASP A 202 -9.46 -1.99 -22.59
C ASP A 202 -9.00 -1.73 -24.01
N ASP A 203 -8.61 -2.80 -24.71
CA ASP A 203 -8.03 -2.74 -26.05
C ASP A 203 -9.01 -2.14 -27.07
N MET A 204 -10.32 -2.39 -26.90
CA MET A 204 -11.36 -1.83 -27.77
C MET A 204 -11.49 -0.30 -27.61
N ALA A 205 -11.14 0.22 -26.43
CA ALA A 205 -11.14 1.65 -26.16
C ALA A 205 -9.74 2.30 -26.30
N ASN A 206 -8.73 1.55 -26.75
CA ASN A 206 -7.32 1.95 -26.76
C ASN A 206 -6.85 2.49 -25.38
N ASP A 207 -7.39 1.93 -24.30
CA ASP A 207 -7.03 2.25 -22.92
C ASP A 207 -5.95 1.25 -22.46
N PRO A 208 -4.70 1.68 -22.27
CA PRO A 208 -3.62 0.78 -21.86
C PRO A 208 -3.80 0.28 -20.41
N GLY A 209 -4.81 0.74 -19.69
CA GLY A 209 -5.02 0.44 -18.29
C GLY A 209 -4.05 1.19 -17.38
N ILE A 210 -3.98 0.75 -16.12
CA ILE A 210 -3.15 1.36 -15.10
C ILE A 210 -1.69 1.07 -15.37
N GLN A 211 -0.95 2.11 -15.73
CA GLN A 211 0.49 2.02 -15.94
C GLN A 211 1.26 2.54 -14.72
N TRP A 212 0.89 3.72 -14.15
CA TRP A 212 1.47 4.37 -12.93
C TRP A 212 0.64 5.53 -12.32
#